data_AF-A0A363UL94-F1
#
_entry.id   AF-A0A363UL94-F1
#
_cell.length_a   1.000
_cell.length_b   1.000
_cell.length_c   1.000
_cell.angle_alpha   90.00
_cell.angle_beta   90.00
_cell.angle_gamma   90.00
#
_symmetry.space_group_name_H-M   'P 1'
#
loop_
_entity.id
_entity.type
_entity.pdbx_description
1 polymer ?
#
loop_
_entity_poly.entity_id
_entity_poly.type
_entity_poly.pdbx_seq_one_letter_code
_entity_poly.pdbx_strand_id
1 'polypeptide(L)'
;MVCRGVARDYPCRRPAGQPGLRTSRPPLGADRSGGAGHFAAGHLRADAGFRNPVPRHHHRRCGTGPTIRRPGQSPLYQWRTRPRCASGPCGGGQGCKTVTGEFELIARHFKRPARSAEVRIGIGDDAAALTPAPGATLLVTTDTLVVGRHFRPDVPADALGWKAAMVNLSDLAAMGGTPRWLTLALTLPEADDAWVAAFADGFRAAAEQVEAELVGGDITRGPLTIGVTALGETLDAPLTRGAAQAGDQLWLTGTTGQAAAAVAGLAAGVTPDASLLTRLDRPQARCAAGRAARGLAHAAIDVSDGVLADLDHLLKASRLGARLDADALRPTAAMQALADSLGEAPAPWIWTGGDDYELLVAVPPERAQTLASIWAEQGLAPLCIGELVDAPGLQWQGDAPTIDPVSSGFRHF
;
A
#
# COMPACT_ATOMS: atom_id res chain seq x y z
N MET A 1 35.16 -4.03 25.22
CA MET A 1 34.97 -3.31 26.50
C MET A 1 33.48 -3.03 26.62
N VAL A 2 32.85 -3.59 27.65
CA VAL A 2 31.39 -3.75 27.81
C VAL A 2 30.80 -2.51 28.48
N CYS A 3 29.68 -1.98 27.97
CA CYS A 3 28.76 -1.16 28.76
C CYS A 3 27.32 -1.67 28.56
N ARG A 4 26.83 -2.35 29.60
CA ARG A 4 25.43 -2.75 29.80
C ARG A 4 24.63 -1.56 30.33
N GLY A 5 23.44 -1.32 29.78
CA GLY A 5 22.41 -0.45 30.35
C GLY A 5 21.15 -1.24 30.63
N VAL A 6 20.82 -1.38 31.91
CA VAL A 6 19.73 -2.20 32.47
C VAL A 6 18.44 -1.37 32.52
N ALA A 7 17.37 -1.81 31.86
CA ALA A 7 16.02 -1.30 32.08
C ALA A 7 15.33 -2.17 33.15
N ARG A 8 14.72 -1.53 34.15
CA ARG A 8 14.01 -2.17 35.27
C ARG A 8 12.52 -2.26 34.94
N ASP A 9 11.97 -3.48 35.03
CA ASP A 9 10.54 -3.77 34.98
C ASP A 9 9.82 -3.40 36.30
N TYR A 10 8.60 -2.87 36.18
CA TYR A 10 7.61 -2.80 37.26
C TYR A 10 6.39 -3.65 36.88
N PRO A 11 5.94 -4.62 37.70
CA PRO A 11 4.77 -5.44 37.38
C PRO A 11 3.47 -4.84 37.93
N CYS A 12 2.50 -4.58 37.06
CA CYS A 12 1.10 -4.38 37.45
C CYS A 12 0.41 -5.75 37.64
N ARG A 13 0.21 -6.13 38.91
CA ARG A 13 -0.66 -7.25 39.30
C ARG A 13 -2.13 -6.89 39.02
N ARG A 14 -2.86 -7.76 38.31
CA ARG A 14 -4.33 -7.87 38.40
C ARG A 14 -4.69 -9.18 39.11
N PRO A 15 -5.64 -9.19 40.06
CA PRO A 15 -5.98 -10.38 40.83
C PRO A 15 -6.92 -11.32 40.06
N ALA A 16 -6.75 -12.62 40.34
CA ALA A 16 -7.58 -13.72 39.88
C ALA A 16 -8.95 -13.73 40.58
N GLY A 17 -10.02 -13.97 39.80
CA GLY A 17 -11.38 -14.26 40.28
C GLY A 17 -11.88 -15.56 39.64
N GLN A 18 -12.33 -16.49 40.48
CA GLN A 18 -12.73 -17.86 40.19
C GLN A 18 -14.08 -18.01 39.42
N PRO A 19 -14.40 -19.20 38.88
CA PRO A 19 -15.49 -19.42 37.92
C PRO A 19 -16.83 -19.75 38.59
N GLY A 20 -17.93 -19.28 37.99
CA GLY A 20 -19.29 -19.53 38.46
C GLY A 20 -20.27 -19.89 37.34
N LEU A 21 -20.62 -21.18 37.31
CA LEU A 21 -21.94 -21.78 37.05
C LEU A 21 -22.72 -21.50 35.74
N ARG A 22 -22.93 -22.61 35.03
CA ARG A 22 -23.97 -22.89 34.01
C ARG A 22 -25.36 -22.41 34.44
N THR A 23 -26.12 -21.83 33.51
CA THR A 23 -27.52 -22.24 33.26
C THR A 23 -27.88 -22.07 31.79
N SER A 24 -28.53 -23.11 31.26
CA SER A 24 -29.12 -23.26 29.94
C SER A 24 -30.47 -22.54 29.83
N ARG A 25 -30.78 -21.95 28.67
CA ARG A 25 -32.17 -21.81 28.17
C ARG A 25 -32.24 -21.82 26.62
N PRO A 26 -33.29 -22.41 26.02
CA PRO A 26 -33.35 -22.83 24.61
C PRO A 26 -33.94 -21.75 23.67
N PRO A 27 -33.91 -21.96 22.34
CA PRO A 27 -34.47 -21.03 21.36
C PRO A 27 -35.98 -21.22 21.17
N LEU A 28 -36.68 -20.11 20.91
CA LEU A 28 -38.05 -20.12 20.38
C LEU A 28 -37.99 -19.97 18.85
N GLY A 29 -38.68 -20.86 18.15
CA GLY A 29 -38.90 -20.81 16.70
C GLY A 29 -40.36 -20.50 16.34
N ALA A 30 -40.61 -20.63 15.04
CA ALA A 30 -41.85 -20.50 14.26
C ALA A 30 -42.18 -19.05 13.80
N ASP A 31 -42.03 -18.69 12.51
CA ASP A 31 -42.68 -19.17 11.26
C ASP A 31 -44.00 -18.43 10.98
N ARG A 32 -44.06 -17.70 9.85
CA ARG A 32 -45.10 -17.79 8.79
C ARG A 32 -45.10 -16.59 7.82
N SER A 33 -44.73 -16.90 6.59
CA SER A 33 -45.43 -16.65 5.32
C SER A 33 -46.45 -15.50 5.17
N GLY A 34 -46.29 -14.77 4.05
CA GLY A 34 -47.36 -14.59 3.05
C GLY A 34 -47.90 -13.16 2.86
N GLY A 35 -47.87 -12.66 1.62
CA GLY A 35 -48.76 -11.57 1.20
C GLY A 35 -48.23 -10.66 0.10
N ALA A 36 -48.34 -11.10 -1.15
CA ALA A 36 -48.25 -10.23 -2.32
C ALA A 36 -49.45 -9.28 -2.39
N GLY A 37 -49.24 -8.06 -2.90
CA GLY A 37 -50.31 -7.10 -3.20
C GLY A 37 -49.84 -5.96 -4.09
N HIS A 38 -50.26 -6.00 -5.36
CA HIS A 38 -50.18 -4.92 -6.34
C HIS A 38 -50.87 -3.62 -5.89
N PHE A 39 -50.48 -2.50 -6.51
CA PHE A 39 -51.27 -1.36 -7.06
C PHE A 39 -50.34 -0.13 -7.06
N ALA A 40 -49.80 0.32 -8.19
CA ALA A 40 -50.42 1.08 -9.29
C ALA A 40 -49.89 2.51 -9.30
N ALA A 41 -49.56 2.95 -10.52
CA ALA A 41 -49.02 4.26 -10.85
C ALA A 41 -50.02 5.39 -10.53
N GLY A 42 -49.48 6.53 -10.11
CA GLY A 42 -50.18 7.80 -10.02
C GLY A 42 -49.24 8.94 -10.33
N HIS A 43 -49.34 9.48 -11.55
CA HIS A 43 -48.82 10.81 -11.89
C HIS A 43 -49.44 11.86 -10.98
N LEU A 44 -48.65 12.87 -10.57
CA LEU A 44 -49.10 14.25 -10.40
C LEU A 44 -47.87 15.19 -10.43
N ARG A 45 -47.94 16.17 -11.33
CA ARG A 45 -47.09 17.37 -11.39
C ARG A 45 -47.45 18.31 -10.24
N ALA A 46 -46.49 19.08 -9.73
CA ALA A 46 -46.62 20.53 -9.52
C ALA A 46 -45.30 21.18 -9.07
N ASP A 47 -45.03 22.34 -9.66
CA ASP A 47 -44.00 23.32 -9.36
C ASP A 47 -44.03 23.84 -7.91
N ALA A 48 -42.87 24.27 -7.40
CA ALA A 48 -42.65 25.65 -6.92
C ALA A 48 -41.28 25.77 -6.23
N GLY A 49 -40.49 26.74 -6.67
CA GLY A 49 -39.20 27.07 -6.09
C GLY A 49 -39.29 27.80 -4.75
N PHE A 50 -38.21 27.72 -3.98
CA PHE A 50 -37.95 28.60 -2.85
C PHE A 50 -36.49 29.06 -2.87
N ARG A 51 -36.32 30.37 -3.08
CA ARG A 51 -35.08 31.13 -2.88
C ARG A 51 -34.98 31.51 -1.41
N ASN A 52 -33.80 31.36 -0.80
CA ASN A 52 -33.52 31.81 0.56
C ASN A 52 -32.79 33.18 0.53
N PRO A 53 -33.20 34.19 1.32
CA PRO A 53 -32.55 35.49 1.35
C PRO A 53 -31.43 35.59 2.40
N VAL A 54 -30.39 36.35 2.05
CA VAL A 54 -29.28 36.77 2.91
C VAL A 54 -29.67 38.03 3.69
N PRO A 55 -29.37 38.16 4.99
CA PRO A 55 -29.49 39.44 5.69
C PRO A 55 -28.16 40.21 5.71
N ARG A 56 -28.21 41.47 5.26
CA ARG A 56 -27.23 42.52 5.55
C ARG A 56 -27.69 43.30 6.78
N HIS A 57 -26.77 43.65 7.70
CA HIS A 57 -26.97 44.78 8.61
C HIS A 57 -25.70 45.59 8.86
N HIS A 58 -25.96 46.84 9.22
CA HIS A 58 -25.16 48.06 9.06
C HIS A 58 -24.11 48.34 10.13
N HIS A 59 -23.18 49.21 9.73
CA HIS A 59 -22.20 49.95 10.52
C HIS A 59 -22.70 50.60 11.82
N ARG A 60 -21.84 50.59 12.85
CA ARG A 60 -21.64 51.72 13.79
C ARG A 60 -20.15 51.85 14.16
N ARG A 61 -19.72 53.10 14.36
CA ARG A 61 -18.36 53.56 14.65
C ARG A 61 -18.25 54.11 16.08
N CYS A 62 -17.00 54.17 16.55
CA CYS A 62 -16.40 54.99 17.63
C CYS A 62 -16.41 54.49 19.09
N GLY A 63 -15.20 54.42 19.65
CA GLY A 63 -14.91 54.34 21.09
C GLY A 63 -13.41 54.14 21.35
N THR A 64 -12.73 55.16 21.90
CA THR A 64 -11.29 55.23 22.21
C THR A 64 -10.97 54.87 23.67
N GLY A 65 -10.00 53.97 23.88
CA GLY A 65 -9.18 53.77 25.11
C GLY A 65 -9.84 53.06 26.30
N PRO A 66 -9.09 52.61 27.35
CA PRO A 66 -7.63 52.63 27.53
C PRO A 66 -7.00 51.24 27.79
N THR A 67 -5.67 51.23 27.74
CA THR A 67 -4.73 50.12 27.99
C THR A 67 -4.76 49.61 29.43
N ILE A 68 -4.91 48.29 29.61
CA ILE A 68 -4.61 47.57 30.86
C ILE A 68 -3.65 46.41 30.54
N ARG A 69 -2.45 46.46 31.11
CA ARG A 69 -1.49 45.34 31.15
C ARG A 69 -1.92 44.34 32.22
N ARG A 70 -2.04 43.05 31.87
CA ARG A 70 -1.77 41.92 32.80
C ARG A 70 -1.17 40.71 32.08
N PRO A 71 -0.35 39.90 32.79
CA PRO A 71 0.60 38.95 32.22
C PRO A 71 0.02 37.54 32.10
N GLY A 72 0.62 36.71 31.24
CA GLY A 72 0.36 35.27 31.17
C GLY A 72 0.07 34.78 29.76
N GLN A 73 1.10 34.72 28.91
CA GLN A 73 1.02 33.97 27.67
C GLN A 73 1.24 32.48 27.97
N SER A 74 0.20 31.69 27.74
CA SER A 74 0.34 30.27 27.42
C SER A 74 0.99 30.15 26.04
N PRO A 75 1.91 29.19 25.78
CA PRO A 75 2.61 29.08 24.51
C PRO A 75 1.70 28.39 23.49
N LEU A 76 0.77 29.14 22.90
CA LEU A 76 0.03 28.70 21.74
C LEU A 76 0.39 29.58 20.55
N TYR A 77 0.87 28.91 19.50
CA TYR A 77 1.00 29.36 18.12
C TYR A 77 2.16 30.31 17.77
N GLN A 78 3.27 29.71 17.32
CA GLN A 78 4.20 30.34 16.38
C GLN A 78 4.46 29.39 15.20
N TRP A 79 3.53 29.36 14.25
CA TRP A 79 3.76 28.75 12.93
C TRP A 79 3.46 29.82 11.87
N ARG A 80 4.48 30.21 11.11
CA ARG A 80 4.53 31.22 10.03
C ARG A 80 4.94 32.63 10.46
N THR A 81 6.24 32.86 10.55
CA THR A 81 6.84 34.12 10.11
C THR A 81 7.45 33.90 8.72
N ARG A 82 6.81 34.47 7.69
CA ARG A 82 7.48 34.65 6.38
C ARG A 82 8.70 35.56 6.62
N PRO A 83 9.90 35.26 6.10
CA PRO A 83 10.96 36.25 6.08
C PRO A 83 10.46 37.44 5.24
N ARG A 84 10.52 38.65 5.79
CA ARG A 84 10.32 39.86 4.99
C ARG A 84 11.43 39.89 3.94
N CYS A 85 11.07 39.94 2.66
CA CYS A 85 12.02 40.29 1.60
C CYS A 85 12.61 41.66 1.95
N ALA A 86 13.89 41.67 2.34
CA ALA A 86 14.65 42.91 2.44
C ALA A 86 14.99 43.33 1.01
N SER A 87 14.25 44.30 0.48
CA SER A 87 14.63 45.03 -0.72
C SER A 87 15.86 45.88 -0.43
N GLY A 88 17.05 45.33 -0.72
CA GLY A 88 18.32 46.06 -0.75
C GLY A 88 19.11 45.65 -2.01
N PRO A 89 19.84 46.56 -2.65
CA PRO A 89 20.50 46.27 -3.92
C PRO A 89 21.71 45.33 -3.70
N CYS A 90 21.69 44.18 -4.36
CA CYS A 90 22.79 43.22 -4.34
C CYS A 90 23.95 43.71 -5.19
N GLY A 91 25.06 44.09 -4.54
CA GLY A 91 26.35 44.27 -5.19
C GLY A 91 27.19 42.99 -5.13
N GLY A 92 27.73 42.58 -6.28
CA GLY A 92 29.05 41.95 -6.41
C GLY A 92 29.25 40.51 -5.94
N GLY A 93 29.24 39.59 -6.91
CA GLY A 93 30.25 38.53 -7.10
C GLY A 93 30.69 37.68 -5.90
N GLN A 94 29.99 36.55 -5.70
CA GLN A 94 30.55 35.25 -5.27
C GLN A 94 29.45 34.20 -5.48
N GLY A 95 29.81 33.05 -6.05
CA GLY A 95 28.88 32.03 -6.53
C GLY A 95 27.78 31.68 -5.52
N CYS A 96 26.57 32.17 -5.80
CA CYS A 96 25.37 31.74 -5.11
C CYS A 96 25.14 30.28 -5.51
N LYS A 97 25.45 29.33 -4.62
CA LYS A 97 24.80 28.02 -4.69
C LYS A 97 23.31 28.32 -4.68
N THR A 98 22.65 28.18 -5.82
CA THR A 98 21.18 28.25 -5.91
C THR A 98 20.64 27.26 -4.90
N VAL A 99 20.07 27.78 -3.81
CA VAL A 99 19.26 26.96 -2.90
C VAL A 99 18.05 26.58 -3.73
N THR A 100 18.08 25.38 -4.32
CA THR A 100 16.96 24.86 -5.10
C THR A 100 15.75 24.82 -4.18
N GLY A 101 14.77 25.69 -4.44
CA GLY A 101 13.53 25.72 -3.67
C GLY A 101 12.63 24.53 -4.02
N GLU A 102 11.67 24.22 -3.15
CA GLU A 102 10.68 23.15 -3.39
C GLU A 102 10.00 23.25 -4.77
N PHE A 103 9.60 24.46 -5.17
CA PHE A 103 8.96 24.72 -6.46
C PHE A 103 9.85 24.42 -7.65
N GLU A 104 11.16 24.62 -7.49
CA GLU A 104 12.13 24.36 -8.55
C GLU A 104 12.38 22.87 -8.73
N LEU A 105 12.42 22.10 -7.63
CA LEU A 105 12.47 20.62 -7.69
C LEU A 105 11.22 20.05 -8.38
N ILE A 106 10.03 20.54 -8.01
CA ILE A 106 8.76 20.13 -8.63
C ILE A 106 8.78 20.43 -10.13
N ALA A 107 9.12 21.67 -10.51
CA ALA A 107 9.11 22.10 -11.91
C ALA A 107 10.10 21.31 -12.79
N ARG A 108 11.28 21.00 -12.26
CA ARG A 108 12.33 20.29 -13.01
C ARG A 108 12.03 18.80 -13.14
N HIS A 109 11.70 18.14 -12.04
CA HIS A 109 11.74 16.67 -11.97
C HIS A 109 10.37 16.01 -12.07
N PHE A 110 9.32 16.64 -11.56
CA PHE A 110 7.99 16.02 -11.46
C PHE A 110 6.97 16.59 -12.44
N LYS A 111 7.03 17.88 -12.79
CA LYS A 111 6.06 18.50 -13.70
C LYS A 111 6.27 18.05 -15.15
N ARG A 112 5.27 17.39 -15.73
CA ARG A 112 5.23 16.96 -17.13
C ARG A 112 3.87 17.29 -17.76
N PRO A 113 3.77 17.39 -19.09
CA PRO A 113 2.49 17.48 -19.77
C PRO A 113 1.63 16.24 -19.49
N ALA A 114 0.32 16.43 -19.34
CA ALA A 114 -0.61 15.33 -19.17
C ALA A 114 -0.54 14.37 -20.37
N ARG A 115 -0.51 13.05 -20.11
CA ARG A 115 -0.47 12.03 -21.17
C ARG A 115 -1.87 11.69 -21.70
N SER A 116 -2.88 11.88 -20.86
CA SER A 116 -4.28 11.59 -21.17
C SER A 116 -5.18 12.82 -20.98
N ALA A 117 -6.25 12.91 -21.79
CA ALA A 117 -7.31 13.91 -21.62
C ALA A 117 -8.12 13.72 -20.33
N GLU A 118 -7.98 12.59 -19.65
CA GLU A 118 -8.60 12.30 -18.36
C GLU A 118 -7.97 13.11 -17.23
N VAL A 119 -6.72 13.55 -17.40
CA VAL A 119 -6.05 14.51 -16.50
C VAL A 119 -6.36 15.92 -17.02
N ARG A 120 -7.49 16.47 -16.58
CA ARG A 120 -7.94 17.82 -16.99
C ARG A 120 -7.06 18.92 -16.39
N ILE A 121 -6.59 18.70 -15.17
CA ILE A 121 -5.63 19.53 -14.46
C ILE A 121 -4.65 18.58 -13.77
N GLY A 122 -3.35 18.71 -14.05
CA GLY A 122 -2.28 17.93 -13.43
C GLY A 122 -1.39 18.81 -12.54
N ILE A 123 -0.10 18.46 -12.43
CA ILE A 123 0.87 19.19 -11.60
C ILE A 123 1.00 20.65 -12.06
N GLY A 124 0.74 21.59 -11.14
CA GLY A 124 0.91 23.02 -11.37
C GLY A 124 -0.26 23.90 -10.94
N ASP A 125 -1.32 23.31 -10.39
CA ASP A 125 -2.46 23.98 -9.76
C ASP A 125 -2.69 23.43 -8.34
N ASP A 126 -3.68 23.92 -7.62
CA ASP A 126 -3.96 23.53 -6.21
C ASP A 126 -4.39 22.06 -6.05
N ALA A 127 -4.96 21.46 -7.09
CA ALA A 127 -5.38 20.06 -7.10
C ALA A 127 -5.41 19.48 -8.52
N ALA A 128 -5.19 18.17 -8.61
CA ALA A 128 -5.45 17.44 -9.85
C ALA A 128 -6.97 17.31 -10.09
N ALA A 129 -7.41 17.51 -11.33
CA ALA A 129 -8.78 17.26 -11.77
C ALA A 129 -8.80 16.07 -12.72
N LEU A 130 -9.35 14.96 -12.24
CA LEU A 130 -9.30 13.66 -12.90
C LEU A 130 -10.70 13.23 -13.34
N THR A 131 -10.81 12.62 -14.52
CA THR A 131 -12.07 12.07 -15.05
C THR A 131 -11.91 10.56 -15.26
N PRO A 132 -12.49 9.73 -14.38
CA PRO A 132 -12.51 8.27 -14.57
C PRO A 132 -13.28 7.85 -15.83
N ALA A 133 -13.00 6.63 -16.30
CA ALA A 133 -13.76 6.07 -17.39
C ALA A 133 -15.27 5.99 -17.00
N PRO A 134 -16.20 6.32 -17.92
CA PRO A 134 -17.62 6.25 -17.63
C PRO A 134 -18.05 4.88 -17.10
N GLY A 135 -18.71 4.85 -15.95
CA GLY A 135 -19.17 3.61 -15.30
C GLY A 135 -18.10 2.84 -14.52
N ALA A 136 -16.85 3.32 -14.49
CA ALA A 136 -15.81 2.67 -13.71
C ALA A 136 -15.95 2.96 -12.21
N THR A 137 -15.57 1.98 -11.40
CA THR A 137 -15.35 2.14 -9.96
C THR A 137 -13.91 2.59 -9.74
N LEU A 138 -13.73 3.70 -9.01
CA LEU A 138 -12.42 4.19 -8.61
C LEU A 138 -11.88 3.36 -7.44
N LEU A 139 -10.63 2.92 -7.57
CA LEU A 139 -9.86 2.22 -6.55
C LEU A 139 -8.78 3.17 -6.03
N VAL A 140 -8.59 3.21 -4.71
CA VAL A 140 -7.63 4.11 -4.07
C VAL A 140 -6.89 3.35 -2.98
N THR A 141 -5.57 3.42 -2.99
CA THR A 141 -4.69 2.87 -1.96
C THR A 141 -3.58 3.86 -1.60
N THR A 142 -2.94 3.68 -0.45
CA THR A 142 -1.83 4.51 0.02
C THR A 142 -0.90 3.72 0.93
N ASP A 143 0.37 3.65 0.52
CA ASP A 143 1.46 3.12 1.32
C ASP A 143 2.49 4.19 1.66
N THR A 144 3.22 3.95 2.74
CA THR A 144 4.30 4.82 3.20
C THR A 144 5.59 4.03 3.36
N LEU A 145 6.64 4.45 2.66
CA LEU A 145 7.99 3.94 2.83
C LEU A 145 8.79 4.87 3.75
N VAL A 146 9.37 4.28 4.78
CA VAL A 146 10.17 4.94 5.82
C VAL A 146 11.59 4.39 5.81
N VAL A 147 12.58 5.27 5.74
CA VAL A 147 14.00 4.90 5.76
C VAL A 147 14.34 4.10 7.02
N GLY A 148 15.15 3.05 6.88
CA GLY A 148 15.54 2.15 7.97
C GLY A 148 14.43 1.20 8.44
N ARG A 149 13.22 1.29 7.87
CA ARG A 149 12.12 0.37 8.13
C ARG A 149 11.73 -0.43 6.88
N HIS A 150 11.49 0.25 5.77
CA HIS A 150 11.01 -0.36 4.52
C HIS A 150 12.11 -0.42 3.45
N PHE A 151 13.14 0.40 3.59
CA PHE A 151 14.29 0.42 2.71
C PHE A 151 15.52 0.88 3.47
N ARG A 152 16.68 0.51 2.94
CA ARG A 152 17.97 0.81 3.52
C ARG A 152 18.38 2.25 3.17
N PRO A 153 19.13 2.97 4.03
CA PRO A 153 19.59 4.33 3.71
C PRO A 153 20.46 4.44 2.44
N ASP A 154 21.09 3.34 2.04
CA ASP A 154 22.03 3.26 0.91
C ASP A 154 21.40 2.76 -0.39
N VAL A 155 20.08 2.54 -0.41
CA VAL A 155 19.38 2.16 -1.64
C VAL A 155 19.54 3.25 -2.71
N PRO A 156 19.86 2.89 -3.97
CA PRO A 156 19.91 3.86 -5.07
C PRO A 156 18.59 4.61 -5.23
N ALA A 157 18.64 5.94 -5.38
CA ALA A 157 17.45 6.79 -5.39
C ALA A 157 16.45 6.42 -6.51
N ASP A 158 16.95 6.02 -7.67
CA ASP A 158 16.17 5.53 -8.81
C ASP A 158 15.48 4.19 -8.51
N ALA A 159 16.15 3.26 -7.83
CA ALA A 159 15.50 2.05 -7.35
C ALA A 159 14.44 2.37 -6.29
N LEU A 160 14.68 3.34 -5.41
CA LEU A 160 13.71 3.78 -4.40
C LEU A 160 12.46 4.41 -5.03
N GLY A 161 12.64 5.27 -6.04
CA GLY A 161 11.53 5.86 -6.79
C GLY A 161 10.69 4.79 -7.47
N TRP A 162 11.36 3.79 -8.07
CA TRP A 162 10.69 2.64 -8.65
C TRP A 162 9.87 1.86 -7.61
N LYS A 163 10.50 1.48 -6.49
CA LYS A 163 9.84 0.74 -5.40
C LYS A 163 8.63 1.52 -4.87
N ALA A 164 8.79 2.81 -4.59
CA ALA A 164 7.73 3.67 -4.06
C ALA A 164 6.44 3.65 -4.90
N ALA A 165 6.57 3.65 -6.24
CA ALA A 165 5.42 3.49 -7.12
C ALA A 165 4.89 2.05 -7.11
N MET A 166 5.78 1.06 -7.31
CA MET A 166 5.39 -0.33 -7.53
C MET A 166 4.67 -0.97 -6.33
N VAL A 167 5.04 -0.65 -5.10
CA VAL A 167 4.37 -1.21 -3.92
C VAL A 167 2.88 -0.84 -3.88
N ASN A 168 2.54 0.43 -4.15
CA ASN A 168 1.15 0.88 -4.20
C ASN A 168 0.40 0.34 -5.43
N LEU A 169 1.11 0.13 -6.53
CA LEU A 169 0.52 -0.45 -7.74
C LEU A 169 0.19 -1.93 -7.56
N SER A 170 0.87 -2.62 -6.63
CA SER A 170 0.61 -4.02 -6.26
C SER A 170 -0.78 -4.19 -5.66
N ASP A 171 -1.19 -3.29 -4.75
CA ASP A 171 -2.54 -3.26 -4.18
C ASP A 171 -3.63 -3.13 -5.26
N LEU A 172 -3.42 -2.24 -6.24
CA LEU A 172 -4.36 -2.08 -7.36
C LEU A 172 -4.42 -3.36 -8.20
N ALA A 173 -3.28 -4.03 -8.40
CA ALA A 173 -3.22 -5.31 -9.09
C ALA A 173 -4.00 -6.40 -8.33
N ALA A 174 -3.90 -6.46 -7.00
CA ALA A 174 -4.63 -7.40 -6.15
C ALA A 174 -6.15 -7.23 -6.26
N MET A 175 -6.64 -6.02 -6.52
CA MET A 175 -8.06 -5.75 -6.77
C MET A 175 -8.49 -5.96 -8.23
N GLY A 176 -7.57 -6.37 -9.11
CA GLY A 176 -7.81 -6.48 -10.56
C GLY A 176 -7.96 -5.12 -11.26
N GLY A 177 -7.54 -4.03 -10.62
CA GLY A 177 -7.65 -2.67 -11.12
C GLY A 177 -6.71 -2.38 -12.27
N THR A 178 -7.09 -1.41 -13.10
CA THR A 178 -6.18 -0.76 -14.05
C THR A 178 -5.61 0.47 -13.37
N PRO A 179 -4.29 0.56 -13.11
CA PRO A 179 -3.69 1.78 -12.57
C PRO A 179 -3.88 2.97 -13.50
N ARG A 180 -4.07 4.16 -12.94
CA ARG A 180 -4.29 5.39 -13.72
C ARG A 180 -3.45 6.55 -13.25
N TRP A 181 -3.49 6.84 -11.95
CA TRP A 181 -2.87 8.04 -11.41
C TRP A 181 -2.14 7.75 -10.11
N LEU A 182 -1.09 8.51 -9.85
CA LEU A 182 -0.33 8.49 -8.62
C LEU A 182 -0.25 9.91 -8.06
N THR A 183 -0.25 10.05 -6.74
CA THR A 183 0.25 11.25 -6.07
C THR A 183 1.42 10.89 -5.17
N LEU A 184 2.34 11.84 -4.97
CA LEU A 184 3.59 11.63 -4.22
C LEU A 184 3.74 12.66 -3.11
N ALA A 185 3.78 12.23 -1.86
CA ALA A 185 4.19 13.03 -0.71
C ALA A 185 5.63 12.66 -0.33
N LEU A 186 6.60 13.46 -0.78
CA LEU A 186 8.03 13.22 -0.60
C LEU A 186 8.60 14.11 0.51
N THR A 187 8.96 13.50 1.64
CA THR A 187 9.66 14.18 2.73
C THR A 187 11.16 13.93 2.62
N LEU A 188 11.97 15.00 2.54
CA LEU A 188 13.42 14.93 2.39
C LEU A 188 14.15 15.68 3.51
N PRO A 189 15.31 15.19 3.99
CA PRO A 189 16.09 15.93 4.99
C PRO A 189 16.69 17.21 4.38
N GLU A 190 17.09 17.13 3.11
CA GLU A 190 17.76 18.17 2.34
C GLU A 190 17.27 18.18 0.88
N ALA A 191 17.34 19.35 0.24
CA ALA A 191 16.98 19.53 -1.17
C ALA A 191 18.14 19.16 -2.10
N ASP A 192 18.49 17.87 -2.16
CA ASP A 192 19.50 17.34 -3.07
C ASP A 192 18.90 17.12 -4.47
N ASP A 193 19.21 18.02 -5.40
CA ASP A 193 18.69 17.99 -6.77
C ASP A 193 19.09 16.73 -7.54
N ALA A 194 20.29 16.19 -7.32
CA ALA A 194 20.76 14.99 -8.02
C ALA A 194 20.04 13.74 -7.52
N TRP A 195 19.85 13.64 -6.19
CA TRP A 195 19.07 12.56 -5.59
C TRP A 195 17.61 12.61 -6.06
N VAL A 196 16.99 13.80 -6.05
CA VAL A 196 15.59 13.98 -6.48
C VAL A 196 15.41 13.66 -7.96
N ALA A 197 16.37 14.05 -8.82
CA ALA A 197 16.35 13.71 -10.24
C ALA A 197 16.34 12.19 -10.44
N ALA A 198 17.28 11.47 -9.81
CA ALA A 198 17.37 10.01 -9.92
C ALA A 198 16.12 9.32 -9.37
N PHE A 199 15.60 9.77 -8.21
CA PHE A 199 14.34 9.29 -7.66
C PHE A 199 13.17 9.48 -8.63
N ALA A 200 13.01 10.68 -9.18
CA ALA A 200 11.95 11.00 -10.12
C ALA A 200 12.05 10.15 -11.41
N ASP A 201 13.26 9.90 -11.91
CA ASP A 201 13.48 9.04 -13.07
C ASP A 201 13.01 7.60 -12.81
N GLY A 202 13.36 7.05 -11.65
CA GLY A 202 12.91 5.72 -11.22
C GLY A 202 11.40 5.61 -11.04
N PHE A 203 10.81 6.61 -10.38
CA PHE A 203 9.36 6.69 -10.17
C PHE A 203 8.60 6.78 -11.49
N ARG A 204 9.08 7.62 -12.42
CA ARG A 204 8.51 7.77 -13.75
C ARG A 204 8.60 6.45 -14.53
N ALA A 205 9.76 5.79 -14.52
CA ALA A 205 9.92 4.52 -15.23
C ALA A 205 8.93 3.46 -14.72
N ALA A 206 8.68 3.42 -13.40
CA ALA A 206 7.68 2.52 -12.82
C ALA A 206 6.25 2.88 -13.23
N ALA A 207 5.88 4.16 -13.19
CA ALA A 207 4.57 4.63 -13.62
C ALA A 207 4.33 4.36 -15.12
N GLU A 208 5.33 4.59 -15.96
CA GLU A 208 5.27 4.34 -17.39
C GLU A 208 5.07 2.86 -17.73
N GLN A 209 5.70 1.94 -16.98
CA GLN A 209 5.56 0.50 -17.19
C GLN A 209 4.09 0.02 -17.07
N VAL A 210 3.30 0.66 -16.20
CA VAL A 210 1.90 0.29 -15.96
C VAL A 210 0.90 1.30 -16.53
N GLU A 211 1.38 2.23 -17.36
CA GLU A 211 0.58 3.29 -17.97
C GLU A 211 -0.12 4.22 -16.97
N ALA A 212 0.44 4.37 -15.77
CA ALA A 212 -0.02 5.34 -14.77
C ALA A 212 0.69 6.70 -14.93
N GLU A 213 0.09 7.74 -14.37
CA GLU A 213 0.60 9.11 -14.43
C GLU A 213 0.72 9.74 -13.03
N LEU A 214 1.85 10.39 -12.72
CA LEU A 214 1.97 11.23 -11.53
C LEU A 214 1.22 12.54 -11.76
N VAL A 215 0.14 12.77 -11.02
CA VAL A 215 -0.77 13.91 -11.25
C VAL A 215 -0.69 15.01 -10.20
N GLY A 216 -0.04 14.74 -9.07
CA GLY A 216 0.04 15.67 -7.95
C GLY A 216 0.94 15.16 -6.83
N GLY A 217 1.09 15.97 -5.78
CA GLY A 217 1.94 15.60 -4.67
C GLY A 217 2.29 16.77 -3.76
N ASP A 218 3.17 16.48 -2.81
CA ASP A 218 3.78 17.43 -1.88
C ASP A 218 5.28 17.10 -1.75
N ILE A 219 6.11 18.13 -1.61
CA ILE A 219 7.51 17.97 -1.23
C ILE A 219 7.74 18.80 0.01
N THR A 220 8.23 18.16 1.07
CA THR A 220 8.43 18.82 2.36
C THR A 220 9.74 18.40 3.01
N ARG A 221 10.15 19.15 4.04
CA ARG A 221 11.41 18.89 4.75
C ARG A 221 11.18 18.08 6.01
N GLY A 222 11.92 16.98 6.17
CA GLY A 222 11.88 16.11 7.35
C GLY A 222 12.67 14.82 7.17
N PRO A 223 12.55 13.83 8.08
CA PRO A 223 13.16 12.52 7.89
C PRO A 223 12.67 11.85 6.61
N LEU A 224 13.57 11.21 5.85
CA LEU A 224 13.25 10.62 4.55
C LEU A 224 12.06 9.65 4.65
N THR A 225 10.94 10.08 4.10
CA THR A 225 9.65 9.37 4.13
C THR A 225 8.94 9.62 2.81
N ILE A 226 8.41 8.55 2.22
CA ILE A 226 7.77 8.60 0.91
C ILE A 226 6.36 8.06 1.08
N GLY A 227 5.36 8.92 0.97
CA GLY A 227 3.96 8.52 0.86
C GLY A 227 3.53 8.56 -0.59
N VAL A 228 2.84 7.53 -1.05
CA VAL A 228 2.27 7.51 -2.40
C VAL A 228 0.81 7.13 -2.27
N THR A 229 -0.07 7.80 -3.02
CA THR A 229 -1.45 7.35 -3.20
C THR A 229 -1.60 6.89 -4.63
N ALA A 230 -1.99 5.64 -4.83
CA ALA A 230 -2.30 5.12 -6.16
C ALA A 230 -3.81 5.08 -6.39
N LEU A 231 -4.21 5.54 -7.56
CA LEU A 231 -5.57 5.54 -8.04
C LEU A 231 -5.64 4.66 -9.28
N GLY A 232 -6.52 3.68 -9.23
CA GLY A 232 -6.86 2.82 -10.36
C GLY A 232 -8.35 2.81 -10.60
N GLU A 233 -8.79 2.06 -11.59
CA GLU A 233 -10.21 1.87 -11.85
C GLU A 233 -10.51 0.48 -12.40
N THR A 234 -11.77 0.07 -12.27
CA THR A 234 -12.29 -1.17 -12.86
C THR A 234 -13.71 -0.95 -13.36
N LEU A 235 -14.04 -1.53 -14.52
CA LEU A 235 -15.41 -1.56 -15.05
C LEU A 235 -16.20 -2.76 -14.49
N ASP A 236 -15.50 -3.84 -14.13
CA ASP A 236 -16.06 -5.01 -13.48
C ASP A 236 -16.01 -4.87 -11.96
N ALA A 237 -16.68 -5.77 -11.24
CA ALA A 237 -16.54 -5.88 -9.79
C ALA A 237 -15.06 -6.10 -9.41
N PRO A 238 -14.54 -5.36 -8.42
CA PRO A 238 -13.16 -5.56 -7.97
C PRO A 238 -12.99 -6.94 -7.33
N LEU A 239 -11.80 -7.52 -7.49
CA LEU A 239 -11.42 -8.68 -6.71
C LEU A 239 -11.29 -8.26 -5.23
N THR A 240 -11.77 -9.11 -4.33
CA THR A 240 -11.71 -8.87 -2.89
C THR A 240 -11.20 -10.11 -2.18
N ARG A 241 -10.66 -9.93 -0.97
CA ARG A 241 -10.14 -11.02 -0.14
C ARG A 241 -11.22 -11.97 0.37
N GLY A 242 -12.48 -11.50 0.47
CA GLY A 242 -13.57 -12.18 1.17
C GLY A 242 -14.52 -12.96 0.27
N ALA A 243 -14.24 -13.04 -1.03
CA ALA A 243 -15.11 -13.69 -2.01
C ALA A 243 -14.66 -15.12 -2.34
N ALA A 244 -13.61 -15.64 -1.69
CA ALA A 244 -13.07 -16.97 -1.94
C ALA A 244 -14.05 -18.06 -1.51
N GLN A 245 -13.97 -19.22 -2.14
CA GLN A 245 -14.84 -20.36 -1.89
C GLN A 245 -14.03 -21.61 -1.52
N ALA A 246 -14.62 -22.50 -0.74
CA ALA A 246 -14.03 -23.80 -0.49
C ALA A 246 -13.90 -24.59 -1.80
N GLY A 247 -12.75 -25.24 -1.98
CA GLY A 247 -12.38 -25.93 -3.22
C GLY A 247 -11.66 -25.06 -4.24
N ASP A 248 -11.57 -23.75 -4.05
CA ASP A 248 -10.72 -22.90 -4.89
C ASP A 248 -9.26 -23.33 -4.74
N GLN A 249 -8.53 -23.38 -5.85
CA GLN A 249 -7.08 -23.53 -5.86
C GLN A 249 -6.41 -22.21 -5.50
N LEU A 250 -5.32 -22.28 -4.76
CA LEU A 250 -4.47 -21.15 -4.42
C LEU A 250 -3.30 -21.07 -5.39
N TRP A 251 -3.23 -19.98 -6.15
CA TRP A 251 -2.19 -19.75 -7.14
C TRP A 251 -1.39 -18.49 -6.84
N LEU A 252 -0.07 -18.59 -6.98
CA LEU A 252 0.85 -17.46 -6.98
C LEU A 252 1.27 -17.12 -8.40
N THR A 253 1.49 -15.84 -8.68
CA THR A 253 2.00 -15.37 -9.98
C THR A 253 3.48 -15.69 -10.22
N GLY A 254 4.24 -15.99 -9.16
CA GLY A 254 5.67 -16.25 -9.27
C GLY A 254 6.29 -16.78 -7.98
N THR A 255 7.63 -16.79 -7.95
CA THR A 255 8.42 -17.23 -6.80
C THR A 255 8.48 -16.15 -5.71
N THR A 256 8.48 -16.59 -4.44
CA THR A 256 8.52 -15.75 -3.25
C THR A 256 9.81 -15.94 -2.43
N GLY A 257 10.11 -14.99 -1.56
CA GLY A 257 11.23 -15.00 -0.63
C GLY A 257 12.55 -14.47 -1.16
N GLN A 258 12.61 -13.99 -2.40
CA GLN A 258 13.85 -13.44 -2.97
C GLN A 258 14.25 -12.12 -2.30
N ALA A 259 13.27 -11.26 -2.01
CA ALA A 259 13.52 -10.00 -1.32
C ALA A 259 13.95 -10.24 0.14
N ALA A 260 13.27 -11.14 0.85
CA ALA A 260 13.65 -11.54 2.20
C ALA A 260 15.05 -12.18 2.27
N ALA A 261 15.42 -13.01 1.29
CA ALA A 261 16.76 -13.55 1.18
C ALA A 261 17.82 -12.44 0.99
N ALA A 262 17.54 -11.44 0.16
CA ALA A 262 18.44 -10.29 0.01
C ALA A 262 18.61 -9.51 1.33
N VAL A 263 17.53 -9.31 2.08
CA VAL A 263 17.59 -8.67 3.42
C VAL A 263 18.46 -9.49 4.37
N ALA A 264 18.29 -10.82 4.40
CA ALA A 264 19.07 -11.71 5.26
C ALA A 264 20.57 -11.67 4.92
N GLY A 265 20.92 -11.73 3.63
CA GLY A 265 22.31 -11.60 3.19
C GLY A 265 22.95 -10.29 3.62
N LEU A 266 22.26 -9.16 3.38
CA LEU A 266 22.74 -7.83 3.76
C LEU A 266 22.91 -7.69 5.28
N ALA A 267 21.96 -8.22 6.07
CA ALA A 267 22.04 -8.21 7.52
C ALA A 267 23.25 -9.03 8.05
N ALA A 268 23.61 -10.10 7.35
CA ALA A 268 24.78 -10.93 7.64
C ALA A 268 26.10 -10.34 7.09
N GLY A 269 26.07 -9.20 6.40
CA GLY A 269 27.24 -8.60 5.74
C GLY A 269 27.69 -9.37 4.49
N VAL A 270 26.85 -10.25 3.95
CA VAL A 270 27.07 -10.96 2.69
C VAL A 270 26.43 -10.15 1.56
N THR A 271 27.18 -9.89 0.49
CA THR A 271 26.61 -9.24 -0.70
C THR A 271 25.69 -10.23 -1.41
N PRO A 272 24.36 -9.99 -1.47
CA PRO A 272 23.46 -10.92 -2.14
C PRO A 272 23.66 -10.90 -3.66
N ASP A 273 23.23 -11.97 -4.32
CA ASP A 273 23.18 -12.02 -5.77
C ASP A 273 22.33 -10.85 -6.33
N ALA A 274 22.73 -10.31 -7.49
CA ALA A 274 22.07 -9.18 -8.11
C ALA A 274 20.58 -9.45 -8.41
N SER A 275 20.20 -10.70 -8.68
CA SER A 275 18.80 -11.08 -8.89
C SER A 275 17.97 -10.93 -7.62
N LEU A 276 18.52 -11.24 -6.44
CA LEU A 276 17.84 -11.06 -5.15
C LEU A 276 17.71 -9.58 -4.79
N LEU A 277 18.80 -8.82 -4.95
CA LEU A 277 18.79 -7.37 -4.74
C LEU A 277 17.78 -6.67 -5.66
N THR A 278 17.68 -7.09 -6.92
CA THR A 278 16.70 -6.53 -7.86
C THR A 278 15.27 -6.76 -7.37
N ARG A 279 14.96 -7.92 -6.78
CA ARG A 279 13.64 -8.21 -6.24
C ARG A 279 13.30 -7.34 -5.02
N LEU A 280 14.28 -7.07 -4.16
CA LEU A 280 14.12 -6.21 -2.98
C LEU A 280 13.99 -4.72 -3.32
N ASP A 281 14.84 -4.23 -4.23
CA ASP A 281 15.00 -2.80 -4.49
C ASP A 281 14.15 -2.34 -5.70
N ARG A 282 13.78 -3.25 -6.60
CA ARG A 282 12.94 -2.99 -7.79
C ARG A 282 11.84 -4.04 -7.96
N PRO A 283 10.90 -4.16 -7.01
CA PRO A 283 9.78 -5.09 -7.15
C PRO A 283 8.90 -4.75 -8.35
N GLN A 284 8.09 -5.70 -8.81
CA GLN A 284 7.20 -5.51 -9.95
C GLN A 284 5.75 -5.73 -9.54
N ALA A 285 4.91 -4.71 -9.67
CA ALA A 285 3.47 -4.87 -9.50
C ALA A 285 2.89 -5.72 -10.64
N ARG A 286 2.16 -6.77 -10.30
CA ARG A 286 1.58 -7.73 -11.25
C ARG A 286 0.26 -7.24 -11.86
N CYS A 287 0.22 -5.98 -12.31
CA CYS A 287 -1.01 -5.30 -12.77
C CYS A 287 -1.72 -6.03 -13.92
N ALA A 288 -0.97 -6.52 -14.91
CA ALA A 288 -1.55 -7.27 -16.03
C ALA A 288 -2.14 -8.62 -15.57
N ALA A 289 -1.48 -9.29 -14.63
CA ALA A 289 -1.93 -10.55 -14.05
C ALA A 289 -3.21 -10.37 -13.22
N GLY A 290 -3.26 -9.30 -12.42
CA GLY A 290 -4.44 -8.93 -11.63
C GLY A 290 -5.65 -8.65 -12.52
N ARG A 291 -5.48 -7.87 -13.60
CA ARG A 291 -6.55 -7.62 -14.57
C ARG A 291 -7.05 -8.90 -15.25
N ALA A 292 -6.15 -9.83 -15.57
CA ALA A 292 -6.48 -11.12 -16.17
C ALA A 292 -7.22 -12.06 -15.20
N ALA A 293 -7.01 -11.92 -13.89
CA ALA A 293 -7.72 -12.70 -12.88
C ALA A 293 -9.20 -12.30 -12.74
N ARG A 294 -9.60 -11.10 -13.18
CA ARG A 294 -11.01 -10.67 -13.14
C ARG A 294 -11.90 -11.61 -13.95
N GLY A 295 -13.01 -12.02 -13.35
CA GLY A 295 -13.95 -12.97 -13.96
C GLY A 295 -13.47 -14.43 -13.97
N LEU A 296 -12.20 -14.69 -13.68
CA LEU A 296 -11.65 -16.05 -13.53
C LEU A 296 -11.53 -16.45 -12.07
N ALA A 297 -11.02 -15.56 -11.22
CA ALA A 297 -10.80 -15.79 -9.80
C ALA A 297 -12.00 -15.37 -8.94
N HIS A 298 -12.09 -15.96 -7.75
CA HIS A 298 -13.04 -15.56 -6.72
C HIS A 298 -12.45 -14.50 -5.78
N ALA A 299 -11.19 -14.64 -5.39
CA ALA A 299 -10.51 -13.70 -4.50
C ALA A 299 -9.05 -13.52 -4.87
N ALA A 300 -8.47 -12.41 -4.44
CA ALA A 300 -7.05 -12.12 -4.60
C ALA A 300 -6.53 -11.23 -3.47
N ILE A 301 -5.22 -11.31 -3.24
CA ILE A 301 -4.42 -10.44 -2.39
C ILE A 301 -3.00 -10.39 -2.98
N ASP A 302 -2.25 -9.31 -2.79
CA ASP A 302 -0.82 -9.32 -3.05
C ASP A 302 -0.03 -9.85 -1.86
N VAL A 303 1.22 -10.23 -2.10
CA VAL A 303 2.12 -10.82 -1.10
C VAL A 303 3.18 -9.77 -0.72
N SER A 304 2.90 -9.00 0.32
CA SER A 304 3.76 -7.93 0.83
C SER A 304 4.38 -8.29 2.18
N ASP A 305 3.62 -8.95 3.06
CA ASP A 305 4.06 -9.34 4.41
C ASP A 305 4.54 -10.80 4.47
N GLY A 306 4.29 -11.55 3.40
CA GLY A 306 4.71 -12.94 3.19
C GLY A 306 3.52 -13.87 2.99
N VAL A 307 3.74 -14.96 2.26
CA VAL A 307 2.66 -15.85 1.77
C VAL A 307 1.70 -16.26 2.87
N LEU A 308 2.22 -16.69 4.03
CA LEU A 308 1.36 -17.15 5.13
C LEU A 308 0.59 -16.01 5.84
N ALA A 309 1.17 -14.82 5.91
CA ALA A 309 0.54 -13.65 6.51
C ALA A 309 -0.63 -13.16 5.66
N ASP A 310 -0.38 -13.01 4.37
CA ASP A 310 -1.36 -12.50 3.41
C ASP A 310 -2.43 -13.54 3.09
N LEU A 311 -2.08 -14.83 3.07
CA LEU A 311 -3.07 -15.90 3.06
C LEU A 311 -3.97 -15.85 4.30
N ASP A 312 -3.44 -15.63 5.51
CA ASP A 312 -4.25 -15.53 6.72
C ASP A 312 -5.27 -14.36 6.66
N HIS A 313 -4.90 -13.24 6.02
CA HIS A 313 -5.86 -12.15 5.72
C HIS A 313 -6.99 -12.61 4.79
N LEU A 314 -6.67 -13.34 3.72
CA LEU A 314 -7.65 -13.90 2.79
C LEU A 314 -8.57 -14.92 3.48
N LEU A 315 -7.99 -15.83 4.26
CA LEU A 315 -8.71 -16.87 5.01
C LEU A 315 -9.69 -16.26 6.01
N LYS A 316 -9.26 -15.26 6.79
CA LYS A 316 -10.13 -14.55 7.74
C LYS A 316 -11.28 -13.83 7.04
N ALA A 317 -10.99 -13.15 5.93
CA ALA A 317 -12.01 -12.43 5.17
C ALA A 317 -13.06 -13.39 4.56
N SER A 318 -12.63 -14.55 4.08
CA SER A 318 -13.50 -15.56 3.46
C SER A 318 -14.11 -16.55 4.47
N ARG A 319 -13.60 -16.60 5.70
CA ARG A 319 -13.95 -17.56 6.77
C ARG A 319 -13.70 -19.01 6.36
N LEU A 320 -12.52 -19.27 5.78
CA LEU A 320 -12.06 -20.57 5.30
C LEU A 320 -10.74 -20.96 5.98
N GLY A 321 -10.30 -22.20 5.78
CA GLY A 321 -8.92 -22.61 5.97
C GLY A 321 -8.23 -22.92 4.64
N ALA A 322 -6.99 -23.38 4.71
CA ALA A 322 -6.21 -23.78 3.54
C ALA A 322 -5.45 -25.08 3.79
N ARG A 323 -5.30 -25.85 2.71
CA ARG A 323 -4.42 -27.02 2.64
C ARG A 323 -3.33 -26.74 1.61
N LEU A 324 -2.14 -26.44 2.09
CA LEU A 324 -0.98 -26.07 1.27
C LEU A 324 -0.10 -27.26 0.95
N ASP A 325 0.49 -27.26 -0.24
CA ASP A 325 1.57 -28.18 -0.61
C ASP A 325 2.91 -27.57 -0.17
N ALA A 326 3.58 -28.23 0.78
CA ALA A 326 4.86 -27.77 1.32
C ALA A 326 5.98 -27.73 0.25
N ASP A 327 5.84 -28.55 -0.79
CA ASP A 327 6.82 -28.73 -1.86
C ASP A 327 6.55 -27.85 -3.09
N ALA A 328 5.40 -27.15 -3.11
CA ALA A 328 5.01 -26.32 -4.25
C ALA A 328 5.90 -25.08 -4.43
N LEU A 329 6.47 -24.56 -3.34
CA LEU A 329 7.41 -23.45 -3.37
C LEU A 329 8.83 -23.94 -3.09
N ARG A 330 9.74 -23.64 -4.01
CA ARG A 330 11.15 -24.03 -3.93
C ARG A 330 12.06 -22.81 -4.03
N PRO A 331 13.21 -22.82 -3.33
CA PRO A 331 14.17 -21.73 -3.44
C PRO A 331 14.71 -21.64 -4.86
N THR A 332 14.93 -20.40 -5.31
CA THR A 332 15.77 -20.18 -6.50
C THR A 332 17.21 -20.62 -6.22
N ALA A 333 18.01 -20.85 -7.27
CA ALA A 333 19.42 -21.19 -7.11
C ALA A 333 20.19 -20.15 -6.28
N ALA A 334 19.89 -18.85 -6.46
CA ALA A 334 20.50 -17.77 -5.71
C ALA A 334 20.11 -17.80 -4.21
N MET A 335 18.85 -18.11 -3.91
CA MET A 335 18.41 -18.30 -2.52
C MET A 335 19.09 -19.50 -1.88
N GLN A 336 19.17 -20.63 -2.60
CA GLN A 336 19.83 -21.83 -2.07
C GLN A 336 21.30 -21.57 -1.78
N ALA A 337 22.02 -20.95 -2.72
CA ALA A 337 23.44 -20.62 -2.53
C ALA A 337 23.66 -19.67 -1.33
N LEU A 338 22.78 -18.69 -1.13
CA LEU A 338 22.85 -17.81 0.03
C LEU A 338 22.54 -18.55 1.33
N ALA A 339 21.50 -19.38 1.34
CA ALA A 339 21.13 -20.22 2.50
C ALA A 339 22.29 -21.13 2.92
N ASP A 340 22.93 -21.80 1.96
CA ASP A 340 24.10 -22.65 2.19
C ASP A 340 25.28 -21.84 2.78
N SER A 341 25.50 -20.62 2.28
CA SER A 341 26.55 -19.72 2.79
C SER A 341 26.29 -19.24 4.22
N LEU A 342 25.02 -19.06 4.59
CA LEU A 342 24.63 -18.61 5.93
C LEU A 342 24.44 -19.77 6.92
N GLY A 343 24.34 -21.01 6.42
CA GLY A 343 23.96 -22.18 7.23
C GLY A 343 22.50 -22.12 7.70
N GLU A 344 21.64 -21.48 6.91
CA GLU A 344 20.22 -21.29 7.20
C GLU A 344 19.33 -22.12 6.26
N ALA A 345 18.07 -22.32 6.64
CA ALA A 345 17.07 -22.90 5.74
C ALA A 345 16.40 -21.78 4.91
N PRO A 346 16.11 -21.98 3.62
CA PRO A 346 15.45 -20.96 2.80
C PRO A 346 13.94 -20.87 3.04
N ALA A 347 13.33 -21.86 3.69
CA ALA A 347 11.88 -21.95 3.87
C ALA A 347 11.25 -20.74 4.58
N PRO A 348 11.85 -20.15 5.65
CA PRO A 348 11.36 -18.91 6.23
C PRO A 348 11.29 -17.76 5.22
N TRP A 349 12.30 -17.60 4.35
CA TRP A 349 12.25 -16.56 3.33
C TRP A 349 11.07 -16.76 2.38
N ILE A 350 10.86 -18.00 1.92
CA ILE A 350 9.82 -18.34 0.92
C ILE A 350 8.40 -18.14 1.45
N TRP A 351 8.13 -18.57 2.68
CA TRP A 351 6.78 -18.66 3.21
C TRP A 351 6.39 -17.47 4.09
N THR A 352 7.34 -16.85 4.77
CA THR A 352 7.09 -15.78 5.75
C THR A 352 7.85 -14.49 5.47
N GLY A 353 8.78 -14.51 4.50
CA GLY A 353 9.44 -13.32 4.01
C GLY A 353 8.49 -12.42 3.22
N GLY A 354 8.56 -11.12 3.47
CA GLY A 354 7.80 -10.11 2.74
C GLY A 354 8.56 -9.49 1.56
N ASP A 355 8.00 -8.41 1.02
CA ASP A 355 8.52 -7.61 -0.11
C ASP A 355 8.54 -8.34 -1.48
N ASP A 356 7.70 -9.36 -1.67
CA ASP A 356 7.63 -10.11 -2.95
C ASP A 356 6.78 -9.41 -4.03
N TYR A 357 5.64 -8.84 -3.65
CA TYR A 357 4.65 -8.19 -4.52
C TYR A 357 4.14 -9.09 -5.66
N GLU A 358 4.11 -10.40 -5.42
CA GLU A 358 3.35 -11.36 -6.23
C GLU A 358 1.87 -11.30 -5.86
N LEU A 359 0.99 -11.85 -6.71
CA LEU A 359 -0.42 -12.03 -6.36
C LEU A 359 -0.69 -13.45 -5.91
N LEU A 360 -1.41 -13.59 -4.81
CA LEU A 360 -2.02 -14.82 -4.34
C LEU A 360 -3.52 -14.78 -4.67
N VAL A 361 -3.97 -15.75 -5.47
CA VAL A 361 -5.31 -15.76 -6.06
C VAL A 361 -6.01 -17.07 -5.76
N ALA A 362 -7.25 -16.99 -5.30
CA ALA A 362 -8.16 -18.13 -5.15
C ALA A 362 -9.01 -18.27 -6.41
N VAL A 363 -8.86 -19.38 -7.12
CA VAL A 363 -9.48 -19.63 -8.43
C VAL A 363 -10.19 -20.98 -8.44
N PRO A 364 -11.43 -21.06 -8.95
CA PRO A 364 -12.12 -22.34 -9.07
C PRO A 364 -11.35 -23.29 -10.00
N PRO A 365 -11.27 -24.61 -9.68
CA PRO A 365 -10.45 -25.57 -10.42
C PRO A 365 -10.68 -25.58 -11.92
N GLU A 366 -11.92 -25.38 -12.37
CA GLU A 366 -12.30 -25.35 -13.79
C GLU A 366 -11.74 -24.15 -14.56
N ARG A 367 -11.29 -23.08 -13.88
CA ARG A 367 -10.69 -21.87 -14.50
C ARG A 367 -9.19 -21.73 -14.21
N ALA A 368 -8.67 -22.51 -13.28
CA ALA A 368 -7.29 -22.42 -12.80
C ALA A 368 -6.26 -22.53 -13.94
N GLN A 369 -6.39 -23.55 -14.80
CA GLN A 369 -5.44 -23.77 -15.89
C GLN A 369 -5.50 -22.67 -16.96
N THR A 370 -6.69 -22.11 -17.21
CA THR A 370 -6.86 -20.97 -18.12
C THR A 370 -6.12 -19.74 -17.58
N LEU A 371 -6.32 -19.40 -16.31
CA LEU A 371 -5.62 -18.29 -15.66
C LEU A 371 -4.10 -18.49 -15.68
N ALA A 372 -3.63 -19.68 -15.31
CA ALA A 372 -2.22 -20.02 -15.34
C ALA A 372 -1.60 -19.88 -16.74
N SER A 373 -2.32 -20.27 -17.79
CA SER A 373 -1.86 -20.13 -19.17
C SER A 373 -1.74 -18.65 -19.59
N ILE A 374 -2.71 -17.81 -19.22
CA ILE A 374 -2.67 -16.36 -19.48
C ILE A 374 -1.46 -15.73 -18.77
N TRP A 375 -1.20 -16.10 -17.51
CA TRP A 375 -0.03 -15.60 -16.79
C TRP A 375 1.29 -16.08 -17.40
N ALA A 376 1.36 -17.33 -17.86
CA ALA A 376 2.54 -17.84 -18.56
C ALA A 376 2.81 -17.09 -19.88
N GLU A 377 1.77 -16.75 -20.64
CA GLU A 377 1.88 -15.90 -21.84
C GLU A 377 2.35 -14.48 -21.52
N GLN A 378 2.09 -13.99 -20.30
CA GLN A 378 2.64 -12.73 -19.77
C GLN A 378 4.09 -12.86 -19.27
N GLY A 379 4.72 -14.03 -19.44
CA GLY A 379 6.10 -14.29 -19.02
C GLY A 379 6.25 -14.60 -17.53
N LEU A 380 5.16 -14.93 -16.84
CA LEU A 380 5.18 -15.33 -15.43
C LEU A 380 5.35 -16.84 -15.28
N ALA A 381 5.72 -17.28 -14.08
CA ALA A 381 5.86 -18.69 -13.72
C ALA A 381 4.86 -19.02 -12.61
N PRO A 382 3.58 -19.23 -12.95
CA PRO A 382 2.54 -19.37 -11.95
C PRO A 382 2.63 -20.72 -11.23
N LEU A 383 2.35 -20.71 -9.93
CA LEU A 383 2.50 -21.86 -9.04
C LEU A 383 1.20 -22.11 -8.28
N CYS A 384 0.65 -23.32 -8.42
CA CYS A 384 -0.43 -23.78 -7.54
C CYS A 384 0.19 -24.26 -6.22
N ILE A 385 -0.19 -23.63 -5.11
CA ILE A 385 0.39 -23.90 -3.78
C ILE A 385 -0.55 -24.66 -2.86
N GLY A 386 -1.75 -25.00 -3.31
CA GLY A 386 -2.73 -25.72 -2.51
C GLY A 386 -4.15 -25.32 -2.87
N GLU A 387 -5.03 -25.47 -1.88
CA GLU A 387 -6.47 -25.23 -2.04
C GLU A 387 -7.09 -24.67 -0.75
N LEU A 388 -8.22 -24.00 -0.90
CA LEU A 388 -9.07 -23.56 0.20
C LEU A 388 -10.01 -24.67 0.65
N VAL A 389 -10.23 -24.76 1.95
CA VAL A 389 -11.09 -25.77 2.58
C VAL A 389 -12.05 -25.13 3.58
N ASP A 390 -13.20 -25.77 3.82
CA ASP A 390 -14.19 -25.29 4.80
C ASP A 390 -13.67 -25.33 6.24
N ALA A 391 -12.79 -26.28 6.54
CA ALA A 391 -12.25 -26.44 7.88
C ALA A 391 -11.28 -25.29 8.22
N PRO A 392 -11.44 -24.59 9.35
CA PRO A 392 -10.56 -23.48 9.70
C PRO A 392 -9.12 -23.94 9.97
N GLY A 393 -8.18 -23.03 9.73
CA GLY A 393 -6.76 -23.24 10.00
C GLY A 393 -5.95 -23.62 8.76
N LEU A 394 -4.65 -23.81 8.98
CA LEU A 394 -3.69 -24.15 7.94
C LEU A 394 -3.27 -25.61 8.08
N GLN A 395 -3.30 -26.35 6.99
CA GLN A 395 -2.84 -27.74 6.89
C GLN A 395 -1.74 -27.83 5.84
N TRP A 396 -0.73 -28.66 6.09
CA TRP A 396 0.34 -28.95 5.14
C TRP A 396 0.15 -30.34 4.52
N GLN A 397 0.33 -30.44 3.22
CA GLN A 397 0.56 -31.69 2.50
C GLN A 397 2.07 -31.90 2.41
N GLY A 398 2.54 -33.09 2.77
CA GLY A 398 3.97 -33.38 2.91
C GLY A 398 4.52 -32.93 4.27
N ASP A 399 5.85 -32.88 4.36
CA ASP A 399 6.53 -32.43 5.56
C ASP A 399 6.41 -30.92 5.69
N ALA A 400 5.77 -30.46 6.77
CA ALA A 400 5.61 -29.03 7.02
C ALA A 400 6.98 -28.34 7.01
N PRO A 401 7.11 -27.18 6.33
CA PRO A 401 8.37 -26.48 6.27
C PRO A 401 8.81 -26.07 7.68
N THR A 402 10.12 -26.10 7.93
CA THR A 402 10.67 -25.64 9.21
C THR A 402 10.62 -24.11 9.25
N ILE A 403 9.52 -23.58 9.81
CA ILE A 403 9.27 -22.15 10.00
C ILE A 403 8.86 -21.89 11.46
N ASP A 404 9.22 -20.73 12.01
CA ASP A 404 8.78 -20.36 13.36
C ASP A 404 7.28 -20.01 13.33
N PRO A 405 6.42 -20.71 14.09
CA PRO A 405 4.98 -20.43 14.13
C PRO A 405 4.63 -19.01 14.62
N VAL A 406 5.57 -18.30 15.27
CA VAL A 406 5.39 -16.90 15.70
C VAL A 406 5.71 -15.90 14.57
N SER A 407 6.43 -16.33 13.52
CA SER A 407 6.81 -15.52 12.35
C SER A 407 5.70 -15.48 11.29
N SER A 408 4.49 -15.06 11.65
CA SER A 408 3.36 -14.96 10.71
C SER A 408 3.45 -13.75 9.76
N GLY A 409 4.66 -13.38 9.31
CA GLY A 409 4.92 -12.17 8.51
C GLY A 409 5.29 -10.91 9.31
N PHE A 410 5.51 -9.82 8.57
CA PHE A 410 5.96 -8.55 9.12
C PHE A 410 4.87 -7.83 9.94
N ARG A 411 5.26 -7.14 11.02
CA ARG A 411 4.37 -6.30 11.84
C ARG A 411 5.06 -5.03 12.27
N HIS A 412 4.35 -3.91 12.20
CA HIS A 412 4.86 -2.59 12.57
C HIS A 412 5.07 -2.38 14.07
N PHE A 413 4.15 -2.91 14.90
CA PHE A 413 4.07 -2.64 16.34
C PHE A 413 3.91 -3.91 17.16
#